data_AF-A0A3D0GWK7-F1
#
_entry.id   AF-A0A3D0GWK7-F1
#
_cell.length_a   1.000
_cell.length_b   1.000
_cell.length_c   1.000
_cell.angle_alpha   90.00
_cell.angle_beta   90.00
_cell.angle_gamma   90.00
#
_symmetry.space_group_name_H-M   'P 1'
#
loop_
_entity.id
_entity.type
_entity.pdbx_description
1 polymer ?
#
loop_
_entity_poly.entity_id
_entity_poly.type
_entity_poly.pdbx_seq_one_letter_code
_entity_poly.pdbx_strand_id
1 'polypeptide(L)'
;MGLLEILLLAVGLAMDAFAVSICKGLAVKKISIREPLMCGIWFGVFQGVMPFLGYVVGSRFVKIISVIAPWLAFSLLTIIGINMVKEAFETDEEVNPGFDVKTMFLLAVATSIDALAVGVTFVALPIRVLSADKMTNVIFAVGVIAVVTCIISMIGVKIGNIFGMRYKSGSEIMGGTILVFIGFRSLITHLDKSNALSDGETIFGLLIPMIGTVLGAAIVYAKKKMSDDMHMVLVGIASGIMISMAVWGMIEPAVYGIKEKSDIGILPVVACFCVGVLFQYIMDSVVPHTHAYVDFTEGPKSGLNHEIKVMLAEVIHHIPEGIGLGAVYAGHFLETGWISASTALVLAIAIAAQNIPEALFVSMPLREKGTHTGKAFLMGVISGVPLPFLGVITVIVALLFPSALPYIMSLAGGALIYTTIEEIPQLGSKKENDKGAMAFVLGFAIVMLMIYL
;
A
#
# COMPACT_ATOMS: atom_id res chain seq x y z
N MET A 1 10.34 -28.15 -15.14
CA MET A 1 9.67 -26.93 -15.62
C MET A 1 9.81 -26.81 -17.13
N GLY A 2 8.73 -26.46 -17.82
CA GLY A 2 8.69 -26.13 -19.26
C GLY A 2 8.92 -24.65 -19.53
N LEU A 3 8.88 -24.25 -20.81
CA LEU A 3 9.17 -22.88 -21.25
C LEU A 3 8.16 -21.85 -20.69
N LEU A 4 6.87 -22.19 -20.67
CA LEU A 4 5.82 -21.30 -20.17
C LEU A 4 6.04 -20.95 -18.69
N GLU A 5 6.34 -21.94 -17.87
CA GLU A 5 6.59 -21.76 -16.43
C GLU A 5 7.82 -20.88 -16.18
N ILE A 6 8.87 -21.02 -17.00
CA ILE A 6 10.06 -20.16 -16.92
C ILE A 6 9.74 -18.73 -17.34
N LEU A 7 8.91 -18.53 -18.37
CA LEU A 7 8.49 -17.18 -18.79
C LEU A 7 7.64 -16.51 -17.70
N LEU A 8 6.69 -17.23 -17.12
CA LEU A 8 5.87 -16.72 -16.01
C LEU A 8 6.74 -16.40 -14.78
N LEU A 9 7.67 -17.29 -14.44
CA LEU A 9 8.65 -17.07 -13.38
C LEU A 9 9.54 -15.86 -13.65
N ALA A 10 9.99 -15.67 -14.90
CA ALA A 10 10.82 -14.54 -15.30
C ALA A 10 10.08 -13.21 -15.16
N VAL A 11 8.80 -13.15 -15.53
CA VAL A 11 7.96 -11.97 -15.33
C VAL A 11 7.74 -11.70 -13.84
N GLY A 12 7.43 -12.74 -13.05
CA GLY A 12 7.24 -12.61 -11.61
C GLY A 12 8.50 -12.11 -10.89
N LEU A 13 9.65 -12.68 -11.22
CA LEU A 13 10.95 -12.25 -10.69
C LEU A 13 11.33 -10.83 -11.10
N ALA A 14 10.87 -10.34 -12.25
CA ALA A 14 11.23 -9.00 -12.72
C ALA A 14 10.48 -7.87 -11.99
N MET A 15 9.47 -8.16 -11.16
CA MET A 15 8.56 -7.14 -10.61
C MET A 15 9.24 -6.14 -9.67
N ASP A 16 10.15 -6.58 -8.79
CA ASP A 16 10.85 -5.66 -7.89
C ASP A 16 11.82 -4.76 -8.65
N ALA A 17 12.54 -5.32 -9.64
CA ALA A 17 13.39 -4.55 -10.56
C ALA A 17 12.59 -3.57 -11.43
N PHE A 18 11.39 -3.95 -11.86
CA PHE A 18 10.46 -3.09 -12.59
C PHE A 18 10.01 -1.90 -11.75
N ALA A 19 9.59 -2.15 -10.51
CA ALA A 19 9.16 -1.11 -9.60
C ALA A 19 10.28 -0.10 -9.31
N VAL A 20 11.50 -0.58 -9.03
CA VAL A 20 12.68 0.29 -8.87
C VAL A 20 13.00 1.04 -10.17
N SER A 21 12.87 0.40 -11.33
CA SER A 21 13.06 1.06 -12.63
C SER A 21 12.06 2.18 -12.91
N ILE A 22 10.79 2.00 -12.51
CA ILE A 22 9.78 3.08 -12.54
C ILE A 22 10.23 4.23 -11.65
N CYS A 23 10.64 3.94 -10.40
CA CYS A 23 11.10 4.97 -9.45
C CYS A 23 12.30 5.76 -10.01
N LYS A 24 13.26 5.08 -10.66
CA LYS A 24 14.37 5.74 -11.35
C LYS A 24 13.90 6.58 -12.55
N GLY A 25 12.95 6.08 -13.33
CA GLY A 25 12.34 6.84 -14.42
C GLY A 25 11.65 8.12 -13.94
N LEU A 26 10.93 8.06 -12.81
CA LEU A 26 10.23 9.18 -12.20
C LEU A 26 11.18 10.34 -11.83
N ALA A 27 12.41 10.02 -11.42
CA ALA A 27 13.44 11.00 -11.05
C ALA A 27 14.22 11.60 -12.25
N VAL A 28 14.09 11.05 -13.45
CA VAL A 28 14.81 11.53 -14.64
C VAL A 28 14.01 12.62 -15.34
N LYS A 29 14.57 13.83 -15.48
CA LYS A 29 13.94 14.93 -16.24
C LYS A 29 13.93 14.66 -17.74
N LYS A 30 15.05 14.21 -18.31
CA LYS A 30 15.21 14.00 -19.75
C LYS A 30 15.82 12.63 -20.00
N ILE A 31 15.01 11.72 -20.51
CA ILE A 31 15.45 10.34 -20.76
C ILE A 31 16.34 10.30 -22.01
N SER A 32 17.54 9.75 -21.86
CA SER A 32 18.36 9.31 -22.98
C SER A 32 18.22 7.80 -23.12
N ILE A 33 18.82 7.21 -24.17
CA ILE A 33 18.82 5.74 -24.29
C ILE A 33 19.71 5.08 -23.23
N ARG A 34 20.58 5.84 -22.56
CA ARG A 34 21.54 5.30 -21.58
C ARG A 34 20.85 4.86 -20.30
N GLU A 35 19.90 5.63 -19.76
CA GLU A 35 19.29 5.34 -18.46
C GLU A 35 18.45 4.05 -18.48
N PRO A 36 17.54 3.83 -19.46
CA PRO A 36 16.85 2.55 -19.59
C PRO A 36 17.82 1.39 -19.79
N LEU A 37 18.83 1.56 -20.65
CA LEU A 37 19.81 0.52 -20.95
C LEU A 37 20.63 0.15 -19.71
N MET A 38 21.01 1.13 -18.88
CA MET A 38 21.70 0.89 -17.62
C MET A 38 20.83 0.09 -16.65
N CYS A 39 19.58 0.50 -16.41
CA CYS A 39 18.66 -0.28 -15.58
C CYS A 39 18.45 -1.69 -16.12
N GLY A 40 18.22 -1.82 -17.44
CA GLY A 40 18.04 -3.10 -18.10
C GLY A 40 19.23 -4.04 -17.92
N ILE A 41 20.45 -3.54 -18.14
CA ILE A 41 21.67 -4.34 -18.00
C ILE A 41 21.91 -4.71 -16.53
N TRP A 42 21.85 -3.76 -15.61
CA TRP A 42 22.09 -4.03 -14.19
C TRP A 42 21.08 -5.03 -13.63
N PHE A 43 19.78 -4.77 -13.78
CA PHE A 43 18.77 -5.67 -13.25
C PHE A 43 18.71 -6.99 -14.01
N GLY A 44 18.84 -6.98 -15.34
CA GLY A 44 18.86 -8.22 -16.13
C GLY A 44 20.03 -9.14 -15.76
N VAL A 45 21.24 -8.59 -15.63
CA VAL A 45 22.42 -9.39 -15.25
C VAL A 45 22.25 -9.98 -13.86
N PHE A 46 21.85 -9.17 -12.85
CA PHE A 46 21.72 -9.67 -11.48
C PHE A 46 20.55 -10.66 -11.33
N GLN A 47 19.41 -10.44 -12.00
CA GLN A 47 18.28 -11.38 -11.98
C GLN A 47 18.60 -12.70 -12.68
N GLY A 48 19.60 -12.74 -13.57
CA GLY A 48 20.12 -13.98 -14.12
C GLY A 48 21.19 -14.64 -13.24
N VAL A 49 22.17 -13.86 -12.77
CA VAL A 49 23.27 -14.37 -11.95
C VAL A 49 22.77 -14.97 -10.64
N MET A 50 21.78 -14.37 -9.99
CA MET A 50 21.30 -14.85 -8.69
C MET A 50 20.67 -16.25 -8.76
N PRO A 51 19.71 -16.58 -9.65
CA PRO A 51 19.22 -17.95 -9.79
C PRO A 51 20.32 -18.95 -10.17
N PHE A 52 21.29 -18.54 -10.98
CA PHE A 52 22.42 -19.41 -11.32
C PHE A 52 23.27 -19.73 -10.07
N LEU A 53 23.60 -18.72 -9.27
CA LEU A 53 24.30 -18.92 -8.00
C LEU A 53 23.49 -19.80 -7.05
N GLY A 54 22.17 -19.62 -6.98
CA GLY A 54 21.29 -20.42 -6.14
C GLY A 54 21.31 -21.90 -6.52
N TYR A 55 21.31 -22.17 -7.84
CA TYR A 55 21.43 -23.52 -8.37
C TYR A 55 22.78 -24.17 -8.04
N VAL A 56 23.89 -23.45 -8.19
CA VAL A 56 25.25 -23.97 -7.95
C VAL A 56 25.53 -24.17 -6.46
N VAL A 57 25.12 -23.22 -5.63
CA VAL A 57 25.47 -23.18 -4.20
C VAL A 57 24.59 -24.13 -3.37
N GLY A 58 23.39 -24.46 -3.85
CA GLY A 58 22.46 -25.37 -3.19
C GLY A 58 22.02 -24.87 -1.80
N SER A 59 21.36 -25.73 -1.03
CA SER A 59 20.66 -25.34 0.21
C SER A 59 21.55 -24.87 1.37
N ARG A 60 22.88 -25.10 1.34
CA ARG A 60 23.78 -24.87 2.49
C ARG A 60 24.04 -23.39 2.79
N PHE A 61 24.19 -22.54 1.78
CA PHE A 61 24.43 -21.10 2.00
C PHE A 61 23.18 -20.25 1.84
N VAL A 62 22.12 -20.81 1.24
CA VAL A 62 20.83 -20.13 1.09
C VAL A 62 20.28 -19.71 2.45
N LYS A 63 20.40 -20.55 3.49
CA LYS A 63 19.95 -20.20 4.84
C LYS A 63 20.61 -18.94 5.40
N ILE A 64 21.89 -18.71 5.12
CA ILE A 64 22.60 -17.53 5.62
C ILE A 64 22.18 -16.30 4.81
N ILE A 65 22.13 -16.42 3.49
CA ILE A 65 21.76 -15.32 2.60
C ILE A 65 20.29 -14.92 2.83
N SER A 66 19.38 -15.88 2.97
CA SER A 66 17.96 -15.62 3.23
C SER A 66 17.70 -14.95 4.58
N VAL A 67 18.63 -15.04 5.54
CA VAL A 67 18.53 -14.36 6.83
C VAL A 67 19.03 -12.92 6.76
N ILE A 68 20.09 -12.65 6.00
CA ILE A 68 20.71 -11.31 5.96
C ILE A 68 20.05 -10.41 4.93
N ALA A 69 19.67 -10.97 3.80
CA ALA A 69 19.33 -10.22 2.60
C ALA A 69 18.04 -9.38 2.72
N PRO A 70 16.97 -9.83 3.40
CA PRO A 70 15.79 -9.00 3.64
C PRO A 70 16.06 -7.76 4.51
N TRP A 71 16.96 -7.87 5.48
CA TRP A 71 17.39 -6.73 6.30
C TRP A 71 18.20 -5.71 5.49
N LEU A 72 19.03 -6.19 4.56
CA LEU A 72 19.76 -5.32 3.64
C LEU A 72 18.81 -4.61 2.68
N ALA A 73 17.87 -5.33 2.06
CA ALA A 73 16.86 -4.76 1.17
C ALA A 73 16.01 -3.71 1.90
N PHE A 74 15.51 -4.03 3.09
CA PHE A 74 14.77 -3.09 3.93
C PHE A 74 15.56 -1.83 4.23
N SER A 75 16.77 -1.97 4.78
CA SER A 75 17.59 -0.83 5.18
C SER A 75 17.91 0.07 3.99
N LEU A 76 18.33 -0.53 2.88
CA LEU A 76 18.75 0.20 1.69
C LEU A 76 17.58 0.89 0.98
N LEU A 77 16.49 0.17 0.73
CA LEU A 77 15.33 0.70 0.02
C LEU A 77 14.60 1.75 0.86
N THR A 78 14.54 1.57 2.18
CA THR A 78 13.96 2.56 3.09
C THR A 78 14.80 3.84 3.12
N ILE A 79 16.13 3.73 3.17
CA ILE A 79 17.03 4.91 3.13
C ILE A 79 16.86 5.67 1.80
N ILE A 80 16.91 4.96 0.67
CA ILE A 80 16.76 5.59 -0.65
C ILE A 80 15.37 6.21 -0.80
N GLY A 81 14.33 5.48 -0.38
CA GLY A 81 12.95 5.94 -0.47
C GLY A 81 12.68 7.17 0.42
N ILE A 82 13.18 7.18 1.65
CA ILE A 82 13.09 8.36 2.53
C ILE A 82 13.86 9.55 1.94
N ASN A 83 15.05 9.33 1.37
CA ASN A 83 15.80 10.41 0.73
C ASN A 83 15.02 10.99 -0.46
N MET A 84 14.42 10.16 -1.32
CA MET A 84 13.56 10.63 -2.41
C MET A 84 12.33 11.41 -1.91
N VAL A 85 11.70 10.99 -0.82
CA VAL A 85 10.58 11.74 -0.22
C VAL A 85 11.07 13.08 0.35
N LYS A 86 12.22 13.10 1.04
CA LYS A 86 12.80 14.35 1.58
C LYS A 86 13.16 15.33 0.47
N GLU A 87 13.79 14.85 -0.59
CA GLU A 87 14.20 15.63 -1.76
C GLU A 87 12.99 16.29 -2.45
N ALA A 88 11.82 15.63 -2.45
CA ALA A 88 10.60 16.21 -3.02
C ALA A 88 10.07 17.45 -2.29
N PHE A 89 10.50 17.68 -1.04
CA PHE A 89 10.16 18.86 -0.25
C PHE A 89 11.26 19.94 -0.30
N GLU A 90 12.42 19.65 -0.88
CA GLU A 90 13.49 20.62 -1.10
C GLU A 90 13.29 21.32 -2.44
N THR A 91 13.13 22.64 -2.41
CA THR A 91 12.97 23.46 -3.62
C THR A 91 14.30 23.71 -4.31
N ASP A 92 14.37 23.34 -5.60
CA ASP A 92 15.27 23.89 -6.63
C ASP A 92 16.74 23.42 -6.74
N GLU A 93 17.10 22.21 -6.30
CA GLU A 93 18.36 21.60 -6.76
C GLU A 93 18.18 20.66 -7.97
N GLU A 94 19.11 20.72 -8.92
CA GLU A 94 19.22 19.74 -10.00
C GLU A 94 19.82 18.44 -9.44
N VAL A 95 18.94 17.52 -9.06
CA VAL A 95 19.33 16.26 -8.42
C VAL A 95 19.86 15.25 -9.44
N ASN A 96 20.89 14.50 -9.03
CA ASN A 96 21.44 13.39 -9.77
C ASN A 96 20.53 12.16 -9.60
N PRO A 97 19.94 11.60 -10.66
CA PRO A 97 18.98 10.49 -10.56
C PRO A 97 19.58 9.16 -10.05
N GLY A 98 20.85 9.16 -9.62
CA GLY A 98 21.49 8.06 -8.90
C GLY A 98 21.71 6.84 -9.78
N PHE A 99 22.15 7.07 -11.02
CA PHE A 99 22.58 6.03 -11.95
C PHE A 99 24.06 5.69 -11.79
N ASP A 100 24.72 6.15 -10.73
CA ASP A 100 26.10 5.77 -10.45
C ASP A 100 26.23 4.26 -10.17
N VAL A 101 27.43 3.73 -10.45
CA VAL A 101 27.70 2.28 -10.35
C VAL A 101 27.42 1.73 -8.95
N LYS A 102 27.69 2.50 -7.90
CA LYS A 102 27.51 2.05 -6.52
C LYS A 102 26.02 1.89 -6.20
N THR A 103 25.21 2.88 -6.55
CA THR A 103 23.75 2.84 -6.37
C THR A 103 23.11 1.73 -7.19
N MET A 104 23.49 1.61 -8.48
CA MET A 104 22.94 0.58 -9.38
C MET A 104 23.32 -0.84 -8.94
N PHE A 105 24.56 -1.05 -8.50
CA PHE A 105 24.99 -2.34 -7.95
C PHE A 105 24.17 -2.72 -6.70
N LEU A 106 24.02 -1.80 -5.76
CA LEU A 106 23.28 -2.05 -4.52
C LEU A 106 21.81 -2.36 -4.78
N LEU A 107 21.15 -1.60 -5.66
CA LEU A 107 19.75 -1.84 -6.04
C LEU A 107 19.59 -3.17 -6.76
N ALA A 108 20.47 -3.50 -7.71
CA ALA A 108 20.41 -4.75 -8.45
C ALA A 108 20.62 -5.96 -7.54
N VAL A 109 21.54 -5.89 -6.58
CA VAL A 109 21.67 -6.93 -5.55
C VAL A 109 20.39 -7.02 -4.71
N ALA A 110 19.89 -5.89 -4.21
CA ALA A 110 18.71 -5.83 -3.34
C ALA A 110 17.48 -6.47 -3.99
N THR A 111 17.20 -6.17 -5.26
CA THR A 111 16.02 -6.67 -5.99
C THR A 111 16.17 -8.10 -6.52
N SER A 112 17.38 -8.65 -6.58
CA SER A 112 17.64 -9.97 -7.16
C SER A 112 17.86 -11.07 -6.13
N ILE A 113 17.79 -10.77 -4.84
CA ILE A 113 17.99 -11.73 -3.75
C ILE A 113 16.95 -12.85 -3.79
N ASP A 114 15.68 -12.54 -4.06
CA ASP A 114 14.63 -13.57 -4.10
C ASP A 114 14.83 -14.54 -5.27
N ALA A 115 15.44 -14.06 -6.35
CA ALA A 115 15.82 -14.87 -7.50
C ALA A 115 16.89 -15.92 -7.14
N LEU A 116 17.73 -15.67 -6.12
CA LEU A 116 18.66 -16.67 -5.59
C LEU A 116 17.91 -17.88 -5.03
N ALA A 117 16.85 -17.67 -4.26
CA ALA A 117 16.04 -18.74 -3.67
C ALA A 117 15.37 -19.57 -4.77
N VAL A 118 14.85 -18.91 -5.82
CA VAL A 118 14.31 -19.58 -7.00
C VAL A 118 15.35 -20.48 -7.68
N GLY A 119 16.62 -20.05 -7.74
CA GLY A 119 17.71 -20.88 -8.27
C GLY A 119 17.86 -22.24 -7.60
N VAL A 120 17.63 -22.30 -6.29
CA VAL A 120 17.66 -23.56 -5.51
C VAL A 120 16.54 -24.50 -5.95
N THR A 121 15.37 -23.94 -6.29
CA THR A 121 14.22 -24.73 -6.71
C THR A 121 14.48 -25.47 -8.02
N PHE A 122 15.39 -24.98 -8.88
CA PHE A 122 15.77 -25.68 -10.12
C PHE A 122 16.45 -27.03 -9.87
N VAL A 123 17.00 -27.25 -8.66
CA VAL A 123 17.52 -28.56 -8.23
C VAL A 123 16.38 -29.54 -7.99
N ALA A 124 15.29 -29.09 -7.37
CA ALA A 124 14.11 -29.90 -7.05
C ALA A 124 13.14 -30.07 -8.24
N LEU A 125 12.98 -29.02 -9.04
CA LEU A 125 12.12 -28.93 -10.22
C LEU A 125 12.97 -28.75 -11.48
N PRO A 126 13.57 -29.84 -11.99
CA PRO A 126 14.49 -29.75 -13.12
C PRO A 126 13.82 -29.17 -14.36
N ILE A 127 14.54 -28.28 -15.03
CA ILE A 127 14.12 -27.58 -16.24
C ILE A 127 14.28 -28.52 -17.44
N ARG A 128 13.23 -28.64 -18.26
CA ARG A 128 13.13 -29.60 -19.37
C ARG A 128 12.67 -28.88 -20.64
N VAL A 129 13.39 -27.84 -21.05
CA VAL A 129 13.05 -27.05 -22.25
C VAL A 129 13.82 -27.57 -23.46
N LEU A 130 15.12 -27.80 -23.29
CA LEU A 130 16.00 -28.31 -24.33
C LEU A 130 16.29 -29.79 -24.07
N SER A 131 16.40 -30.58 -25.14
CA SER A 131 16.90 -31.97 -25.10
C SER A 131 18.42 -31.99 -24.86
N ALA A 132 18.85 -31.37 -23.77
CA ALA A 132 20.23 -31.18 -23.34
C ALA A 132 20.38 -31.55 -21.87
N ASP A 133 21.61 -31.52 -21.37
CA ASP A 133 21.91 -31.76 -19.96
C ASP A 133 21.27 -30.70 -19.04
N LYS A 134 21.25 -31.00 -17.73
CA LYS A 134 20.60 -30.16 -16.72
C LYS A 134 21.23 -28.77 -16.63
N MET A 135 22.55 -28.66 -16.79
CA MET A 135 23.25 -27.38 -16.66
C MET A 135 22.90 -26.46 -17.83
N THR A 136 22.89 -27.00 -19.05
CA THR A 136 22.46 -26.25 -20.25
C THR A 136 21.03 -25.74 -20.13
N ASN A 137 20.11 -26.54 -19.58
CA ASN A 137 18.74 -26.12 -19.32
C ASN A 137 18.64 -24.98 -18.28
N VAL A 138 19.47 -25.00 -17.24
CA VAL A 138 19.52 -23.92 -16.23
C VAL A 138 20.11 -22.64 -16.81
N ILE A 139 21.20 -22.72 -17.57
CA ILE A 139 21.80 -21.56 -18.24
C ILE A 139 20.79 -20.91 -19.19
N PHE A 140 20.04 -21.73 -19.93
CA PHE A 140 18.96 -21.23 -20.78
C PHE A 140 17.89 -20.48 -19.99
N ALA A 141 17.40 -21.07 -18.89
CA ALA A 141 16.37 -20.45 -18.06
C ALA A 141 16.84 -19.12 -17.43
N VAL A 142 18.06 -19.10 -16.90
CA VAL A 142 18.71 -17.90 -16.37
C VAL A 142 18.84 -16.81 -17.45
N GLY A 143 19.22 -17.20 -18.67
CA GLY A 143 19.28 -16.28 -19.80
C GLY A 143 17.93 -15.67 -20.15
N VAL A 144 16.86 -16.47 -20.14
CA VAL A 144 15.49 -15.98 -20.34
C VAL A 144 15.09 -14.99 -19.24
N ILE A 145 15.34 -15.32 -17.97
CA ILE A 145 15.05 -14.43 -16.84
C ILE A 145 15.79 -13.10 -16.98
N ALA A 146 17.08 -13.14 -17.34
CA ALA A 146 17.90 -11.95 -17.54
C ALA A 146 17.36 -11.05 -18.66
N VAL A 147 17.01 -11.64 -19.81
CA VAL A 147 16.50 -10.89 -20.97
C VAL A 147 15.12 -10.28 -20.66
N VAL A 148 14.21 -11.07 -20.09
CA VAL A 148 12.87 -10.59 -19.73
C VAL A 148 12.97 -9.44 -18.72
N THR A 149 13.78 -9.60 -17.68
CA THR A 149 13.98 -8.55 -16.66
C THR A 149 14.62 -7.29 -17.26
N CYS A 150 15.58 -7.45 -18.17
CA CYS A 150 16.20 -6.33 -18.87
C CYS A 150 15.15 -5.53 -19.67
N ILE A 151 14.31 -6.22 -20.44
CA ILE A 151 13.25 -5.58 -21.25
C ILE A 151 12.23 -4.87 -20.36
N ILE A 152 11.73 -5.56 -19.33
CA ILE A 152 10.74 -5.01 -18.40
C ILE A 152 11.30 -3.78 -17.67
N SER A 153 12.57 -3.84 -17.21
CA SER A 153 13.22 -2.72 -16.55
C SER A 153 13.39 -1.51 -17.48
N MET A 154 13.81 -1.73 -18.73
CA MET A 154 13.89 -0.66 -19.74
C MET A 154 12.52 0.00 -19.98
N ILE A 155 11.46 -0.79 -20.03
CA ILE A 155 10.07 -0.29 -20.14
C ILE A 155 9.70 0.50 -18.88
N GLY A 156 10.04 -0.01 -17.69
CA GLY A 156 9.77 0.64 -16.40
C GLY A 156 10.36 2.04 -16.32
N VAL A 157 11.61 2.24 -16.74
CA VAL A 157 12.24 3.58 -16.77
C VAL A 157 11.49 4.53 -17.70
N LYS A 158 11.08 4.06 -18.89
CA LYS A 158 10.32 4.88 -19.85
C LYS A 158 8.94 5.26 -19.30
N ILE A 159 8.23 4.30 -18.70
CA ILE A 159 6.94 4.55 -18.05
C ILE A 159 7.13 5.58 -16.94
N GLY A 160 8.10 5.37 -16.04
CA GLY A 160 8.41 6.29 -14.96
C GLY A 160 8.71 7.71 -15.45
N ASN A 161 9.52 7.87 -16.51
CA ASN A 161 9.84 9.19 -17.04
C ASN A 161 8.63 9.94 -17.63
N ILE A 162 7.70 9.22 -18.27
CA ILE A 162 6.45 9.81 -18.78
C ILE A 162 5.63 10.41 -17.63
N PHE A 163 5.53 9.70 -16.51
CA PHE A 163 4.84 10.19 -15.31
C PHE A 163 5.64 11.29 -14.58
N GLY A 164 6.97 11.16 -14.52
CA GLY A 164 7.91 12.11 -13.90
C GLY A 164 7.91 13.50 -14.53
N MET A 165 7.94 13.55 -15.86
CA MET A 165 7.85 14.80 -16.65
C MET A 165 6.56 15.59 -16.38
N ARG A 166 5.49 14.90 -15.98
CA ARG A 166 4.17 15.51 -15.79
C ARG A 166 3.96 16.02 -14.37
N TYR A 167 4.61 15.40 -13.37
CA TYR A 167 4.41 15.69 -11.94
C TYR A 167 5.73 15.60 -11.16
N LYS A 168 6.63 16.58 -11.31
CA LYS A 168 7.99 16.58 -10.72
C LYS A 168 8.02 16.19 -9.23
N SER A 169 7.48 17.02 -8.33
CA SER A 169 7.50 16.75 -6.88
C SER A 169 6.62 15.56 -6.48
N GLY A 170 5.55 15.28 -7.22
CA GLY A 170 4.69 14.12 -6.93
C GLY A 170 5.27 12.78 -7.28
N SER A 171 6.13 12.75 -8.29
CA SER A 171 6.77 11.53 -8.78
C SER A 171 7.89 11.08 -7.85
N GLU A 172 8.59 12.01 -7.20
CA GLU A 172 9.61 11.72 -6.18
C GLU A 172 8.99 11.16 -4.89
N ILE A 173 7.89 11.75 -4.41
CA ILE A 173 7.16 11.23 -3.23
C ILE A 173 6.57 9.84 -3.52
N MET A 174 5.98 9.65 -4.70
CA MET A 174 5.40 8.36 -5.08
C MET A 174 6.49 7.28 -5.21
N GLY A 175 7.60 7.59 -5.90
CA GLY A 175 8.72 6.66 -6.03
C GLY A 175 9.37 6.33 -4.69
N GLY A 176 9.57 7.34 -3.84
CA GLY A 176 10.15 7.14 -2.51
C GLY A 176 9.26 6.29 -1.60
N THR A 177 7.95 6.56 -1.59
CA THR A 177 6.96 5.75 -0.87
C THR A 177 6.95 4.29 -1.33
N ILE A 178 6.96 4.05 -2.65
CA ILE A 178 7.00 2.69 -3.22
C ILE A 178 8.26 1.95 -2.75
N LEU A 179 9.43 2.60 -2.77
CA LEU A 179 10.68 1.97 -2.33
C LEU A 179 10.68 1.63 -0.83
N VAL A 180 10.18 2.52 0.01
CA VAL A 180 9.99 2.23 1.44
C VAL A 180 9.09 1.01 1.60
N PHE A 181 7.96 0.97 0.88
CA PHE A 181 7.02 -0.14 0.96
C PHE A 181 7.63 -1.48 0.50
N ILE A 182 8.40 -1.51 -0.59
CA ILE A 182 9.12 -2.71 -1.04
C ILE A 182 10.16 -3.14 0.01
N GLY A 183 10.87 -2.19 0.63
CA GLY A 183 11.80 -2.47 1.71
C GLY A 183 11.11 -3.13 2.90
N PHE A 184 10.02 -2.56 3.38
CA PHE A 184 9.22 -3.12 4.47
C PHE A 184 8.67 -4.49 4.09
N ARG A 185 8.10 -4.65 2.90
CA ARG A 185 7.63 -5.94 2.36
C ARG A 185 8.70 -7.02 2.51
N SER A 186 9.92 -6.76 2.03
CA SER A 186 11.01 -7.73 2.09
C SER A 186 11.31 -8.18 3.52
N LEU A 187 11.40 -7.23 4.47
CA LEU A 187 11.61 -7.55 5.89
C LEU A 187 10.46 -8.36 6.49
N ILE A 188 9.23 -8.00 6.17
CA ILE A 188 8.01 -8.62 6.71
C ILE A 188 7.88 -10.06 6.24
N THR A 189 8.04 -10.30 4.94
CA THR A 189 8.04 -11.65 4.36
C THR A 189 9.13 -12.53 4.99
N HIS A 190 10.24 -11.95 5.43
CA HIS A 190 11.29 -12.69 6.14
C HIS A 190 10.98 -12.98 7.62
N LEU A 191 10.42 -12.01 8.34
CA LEU A 191 10.07 -12.15 9.76
C LEU A 191 8.88 -13.09 9.96
N ASP A 192 8.08 -13.28 8.92
CA ASP A 192 6.97 -14.19 8.90
C ASP A 192 7.41 -15.66 8.91
N LYS A 193 7.37 -16.26 10.09
CA LYS A 193 7.67 -17.69 10.30
C LYS A 193 6.52 -18.61 9.84
N SER A 194 5.35 -18.05 9.55
CA SER A 194 4.14 -18.77 9.12
C SER A 194 4.02 -18.91 7.60
N ASN A 195 4.86 -18.22 6.80
CA ASN A 195 4.70 -18.03 5.34
C ASN A 195 3.40 -17.31 4.91
N ALA A 196 2.58 -16.83 5.84
CA ALA A 196 1.34 -16.10 5.61
C ALA A 196 1.51 -14.71 4.91
N LEU A 197 2.71 -14.14 4.96
CA LEU A 197 3.14 -12.89 4.30
C LEU A 197 4.01 -13.15 3.06
N SER A 198 4.31 -14.42 2.74
CA SER A 198 4.97 -14.80 1.48
C SER A 198 3.98 -14.91 0.32
N ASP A 199 2.69 -15.07 0.62
CA ASP A 199 1.64 -15.04 -0.39
C ASP A 199 1.43 -13.60 -0.87
N GLY A 200 1.59 -13.40 -2.18
CA GLY A 200 1.38 -12.10 -2.83
C GLY A 200 -0.02 -11.51 -2.60
N GLU A 201 -0.97 -12.33 -2.15
CA GLU A 201 -2.33 -11.96 -1.76
C GLU A 201 -2.37 -10.93 -0.62
N THR A 202 -1.43 -11.02 0.32
CA THR A 202 -1.35 -10.14 1.50
C THR A 202 -0.95 -8.72 1.15
N ILE A 203 0.11 -8.58 0.36
CA ILE A 203 0.62 -7.28 -0.09
C ILE A 203 -0.36 -6.63 -1.06
N PHE A 204 -0.95 -7.43 -1.95
CA PHE A 204 -1.97 -6.92 -2.85
C PHE A 204 -3.20 -6.46 -2.07
N GLY A 205 -3.64 -7.24 -1.09
CA GLY A 205 -4.75 -6.93 -0.19
C GLY A 205 -4.60 -5.60 0.55
N LEU A 206 -3.42 -5.37 1.15
CA LEU A 206 -3.12 -4.10 1.85
C LEU A 206 -3.01 -2.89 0.91
N LEU A 207 -2.78 -3.12 -0.40
CA LEU A 207 -2.71 -2.07 -1.41
C LEU A 207 -4.06 -1.79 -2.11
N ILE A 208 -5.04 -2.69 -2.01
CA ILE A 208 -6.38 -2.51 -2.61
C ILE A 208 -6.99 -1.15 -2.21
N PRO A 209 -6.98 -0.74 -0.93
CA PRO A 209 -7.47 0.59 -0.53
C PRO A 209 -6.82 1.78 -1.25
N MET A 210 -5.52 1.67 -1.53
CA MET A 210 -4.77 2.71 -2.22
C MET A 210 -5.26 2.89 -3.67
N ILE A 211 -5.79 1.83 -4.30
CA ILE A 211 -6.44 1.95 -5.62
C ILE A 211 -7.63 2.91 -5.53
N GLY A 212 -8.43 2.81 -4.46
CA GLY A 212 -9.53 3.71 -4.16
C GLY A 212 -9.08 5.17 -4.13
N THR A 213 -8.06 5.47 -3.33
CA THR A 213 -7.52 6.83 -3.21
C THR A 213 -6.99 7.38 -4.54
N VAL A 214 -6.29 6.56 -5.32
CA VAL A 214 -5.78 6.94 -6.65
C VAL A 214 -6.92 7.23 -7.62
N LEU A 215 -7.94 6.37 -7.67
CA LEU A 215 -9.10 6.55 -8.54
C LEU A 215 -9.91 7.79 -8.15
N GLY A 216 -10.15 7.99 -6.86
CA GLY A 216 -10.82 9.18 -6.32
C GLY A 216 -10.09 10.46 -6.67
N ALA A 217 -8.80 10.53 -6.36
CA ALA A 217 -7.96 11.67 -6.69
C ALA A 217 -7.91 11.94 -8.20
N ALA A 218 -7.91 10.91 -9.05
CA ALA A 218 -7.83 11.05 -10.51
C ALA A 218 -9.05 11.75 -11.14
N ILE A 219 -10.20 11.78 -10.45
CA ILE A 219 -11.41 12.47 -10.93
C ILE A 219 -11.14 13.97 -11.16
N VAL A 220 -10.18 14.55 -10.46
CA VAL A 220 -9.75 15.93 -10.71
C VAL A 220 -9.25 16.15 -12.13
N TYR A 221 -8.81 15.15 -12.90
CA TYR A 221 -8.48 15.39 -14.31
C TYR A 221 -9.72 15.58 -15.18
N ALA A 222 -10.83 14.92 -14.84
CA ALA A 222 -12.06 14.93 -15.60
C ALA A 222 -13.00 16.09 -15.20
N LYS A 223 -13.03 16.48 -13.92
CA LYS A 223 -13.92 17.53 -13.41
C LYS A 223 -13.15 18.65 -12.70
N LYS A 224 -13.69 19.87 -12.78
CA LYS A 224 -13.12 21.06 -12.09
C LYS A 224 -13.85 21.43 -10.80
N LYS A 225 -15.11 21.01 -10.67
CA LYS A 225 -15.94 21.29 -9.50
C LYS A 225 -16.81 20.10 -9.15
N MET A 226 -17.13 19.95 -7.88
CA MET A 226 -18.13 19.00 -7.40
C MET A 226 -19.49 19.68 -7.23
N SER A 227 -20.56 19.01 -7.67
CA SER A 227 -21.92 19.47 -7.38
C SER A 227 -22.33 19.03 -5.97
N ASP A 228 -23.19 19.82 -5.32
CA ASP A 228 -23.69 19.50 -3.98
C ASP A 228 -24.32 18.10 -3.90
N ASP A 229 -25.14 17.73 -4.90
CA ASP A 229 -25.73 16.38 -4.99
C ASP A 229 -24.66 15.27 -4.99
N MET A 230 -23.54 15.51 -5.67
CA MET A 230 -22.45 14.54 -5.77
C MET A 230 -21.71 14.45 -4.44
N HIS A 231 -21.47 15.59 -3.77
CA HIS A 231 -20.90 15.61 -2.43
C HIS A 231 -21.76 14.83 -1.43
N MET A 232 -23.07 15.10 -1.38
CA MET A 232 -23.99 14.43 -0.46
C MET A 232 -24.08 12.92 -0.68
N VAL A 233 -24.09 12.48 -1.94
CA VAL A 233 -24.09 11.03 -2.27
C VAL A 233 -22.77 10.38 -1.89
N LEU A 234 -21.63 11.04 -2.13
CA LEU A 234 -20.32 10.49 -1.80
C LEU A 234 -20.09 10.38 -0.30
N VAL A 235 -20.43 11.43 0.47
CA VAL A 235 -20.37 11.38 1.95
C VAL A 235 -21.29 10.29 2.46
N GLY A 236 -22.52 10.20 1.94
CA GLY A 236 -23.48 9.18 2.34
C GLY A 236 -22.93 7.77 2.15
N ILE A 237 -22.48 7.43 0.93
CA ILE A 237 -21.89 6.12 0.63
C ILE A 237 -20.69 5.81 1.52
N ALA A 238 -19.75 6.75 1.69
CA ALA A 238 -18.55 6.56 2.49
C ALA A 238 -18.92 6.25 3.95
N SER A 239 -19.73 7.11 4.59
CA SER A 239 -20.16 6.90 5.97
C SER A 239 -20.94 5.60 6.16
N GLY A 240 -21.78 5.22 5.19
CA GLY A 240 -22.52 3.94 5.22
C GLY A 240 -21.58 2.74 5.22
N ILE A 241 -20.56 2.76 4.35
CA ILE A 241 -19.52 1.74 4.27
C ILE A 241 -18.73 1.67 5.58
N MET A 242 -18.24 2.81 6.09
CA MET A 242 -17.42 2.87 7.31
C MET A 242 -18.14 2.34 8.54
N ILE A 243 -19.41 2.73 8.78
CA ILE A 243 -20.18 2.19 9.91
C ILE A 243 -20.37 0.68 9.77
N SER A 244 -20.72 0.21 8.57
CA SER A 244 -20.92 -1.23 8.31
C SER A 244 -19.65 -2.04 8.57
N MET A 245 -18.50 -1.55 8.08
CA MET A 245 -17.21 -2.18 8.35
C MET A 245 -16.82 -2.13 9.83
N ALA A 246 -17.06 -1.03 10.54
CA ALA A 246 -16.73 -0.93 11.95
C ALA A 246 -17.52 -1.98 12.76
N VAL A 247 -18.81 -2.16 12.48
CA VAL A 247 -19.67 -3.12 13.17
C VAL A 247 -19.28 -4.56 12.83
N TRP A 248 -19.34 -4.93 11.56
CA TRP A 248 -19.24 -6.34 11.12
C TRP A 248 -17.84 -6.77 10.72
N GLY A 249 -17.01 -5.83 10.30
CA GLY A 249 -15.62 -6.09 9.95
C GLY A 249 -14.66 -6.04 11.15
N MET A 250 -15.02 -5.36 12.24
CA MET A 250 -14.10 -5.11 13.35
C MET A 250 -14.69 -5.49 14.71
N ILE A 251 -15.79 -4.86 15.13
CA ILE A 251 -16.33 -5.02 16.48
C ILE A 251 -16.91 -6.42 16.71
N GLU A 252 -17.73 -6.93 15.78
CA GLU A 252 -18.30 -8.27 15.91
C GLU A 252 -17.21 -9.36 15.92
N PRO A 253 -16.25 -9.41 14.97
CA PRO A 253 -15.15 -10.36 15.02
C PRO A 253 -14.31 -10.24 16.31
N ALA A 254 -14.09 -9.03 16.81
CA ALA A 254 -13.40 -8.82 18.09
C ALA A 254 -14.14 -9.49 19.26
N VAL A 255 -15.49 -9.41 19.30
CA VAL A 255 -16.28 -10.11 20.32
C VAL A 255 -16.10 -11.62 20.22
N TYR A 256 -16.12 -12.19 19.02
CA TYR A 256 -15.87 -13.63 18.83
C TYR A 256 -14.47 -14.03 19.30
N GLY A 257 -13.44 -13.27 18.91
CA GLY A 257 -12.05 -13.56 19.30
C GLY A 257 -11.78 -13.50 20.81
N ILE A 258 -12.50 -12.66 21.57
CA ILE A 258 -12.39 -12.64 23.04
C ILE A 258 -13.23 -13.76 23.68
N LYS A 259 -14.41 -14.07 23.12
CA LYS A 259 -15.29 -15.13 23.65
C LYS A 259 -14.67 -16.52 23.62
N GLU A 260 -13.71 -16.79 22.73
CA GLU A 260 -12.92 -18.03 22.76
C GLU A 260 -12.18 -18.24 24.10
N LYS A 261 -11.87 -17.16 24.84
CA LYS A 261 -11.08 -17.20 26.07
C LYS A 261 -11.86 -16.84 27.33
N SER A 262 -13.00 -16.17 27.21
CA SER A 262 -13.79 -15.68 28.36
C SER A 262 -15.26 -15.45 28.03
N ASP A 263 -16.17 -15.93 28.87
CA ASP A 263 -17.62 -15.75 28.72
C ASP A 263 -18.08 -14.28 28.82
N ILE A 264 -17.24 -13.38 29.35
CA ILE A 264 -17.54 -11.94 29.49
C ILE A 264 -16.94 -11.11 28.33
N GLY A 265 -16.78 -11.73 27.15
CA GLY A 265 -16.00 -11.15 26.04
C GLY A 265 -16.42 -9.76 25.55
N ILE A 266 -17.64 -9.31 25.83
CA ILE A 266 -18.12 -7.97 25.44
C ILE A 266 -17.49 -6.83 26.26
N LEU A 267 -17.18 -7.04 27.54
CA LEU A 267 -16.71 -5.95 28.40
C LEU A 267 -15.33 -5.40 27.97
N PRO A 268 -14.32 -6.25 27.68
CA PRO A 268 -13.05 -5.77 27.15
C PRO A 268 -13.16 -5.14 25.76
N VAL A 269 -14.08 -5.64 24.90
CA VAL A 269 -14.38 -5.00 23.60
C VAL A 269 -14.93 -3.59 23.82
N VAL A 270 -15.93 -3.41 24.69
CA VAL A 270 -16.48 -2.08 24.95
C VAL A 270 -15.41 -1.12 25.50
N ALA A 271 -14.54 -1.60 26.39
CA ALA A 271 -13.44 -0.78 26.91
C ALA A 271 -12.46 -0.36 25.79
N CYS A 272 -12.04 -1.29 24.93
CA CYS A 272 -11.14 -0.99 23.81
C CYS A 272 -11.79 -0.12 22.73
N PHE A 273 -13.09 -0.30 22.47
CA PHE A 273 -13.88 0.58 21.62
C PHE A 273 -13.83 2.03 22.14
N CYS A 274 -14.09 2.25 23.43
CA CYS A 274 -14.00 3.58 24.03
C CYS A 274 -12.59 4.17 23.97
N VAL A 275 -11.55 3.34 24.11
CA VAL A 275 -10.16 3.76 23.90
C VAL A 275 -9.92 4.19 22.45
N GLY A 276 -10.50 3.49 21.48
CA GLY A 276 -10.47 3.87 20.07
C GLY A 276 -11.15 5.21 19.80
N VAL A 277 -12.33 5.43 20.37
CA VAL A 277 -13.04 6.72 20.32
C VAL A 277 -12.17 7.84 20.89
N LEU A 278 -11.60 7.62 22.08
CA LEU A 278 -10.72 8.59 22.72
C LEU A 278 -9.44 8.83 21.91
N PHE A 279 -8.87 7.78 21.32
CA PHE A 279 -7.71 7.86 20.44
C PHE A 279 -7.99 8.80 19.26
N GLN A 280 -9.13 8.61 18.58
CA GLN A 280 -9.52 9.45 17.46
C GLN A 280 -9.75 10.90 17.89
N TYR A 281 -10.53 11.12 18.94
CA TYR A 281 -10.76 12.46 19.50
C TYR A 281 -9.45 13.21 19.83
N ILE A 282 -8.46 12.50 20.37
CA ILE A 282 -7.14 13.07 20.66
C ILE A 282 -6.43 13.44 19.36
N MET A 283 -6.48 12.58 18.33
CA MET A 283 -5.87 12.86 17.02
C MET A 283 -6.44 14.14 16.41
N ASP A 284 -7.75 14.32 16.43
CA ASP A 284 -8.41 15.53 15.90
C ASP A 284 -8.02 16.78 16.70
N SER A 285 -7.82 16.62 18.01
CA SER A 285 -7.42 17.70 18.90
C SER A 285 -5.94 18.13 18.75
N VAL A 286 -5.04 17.23 18.31
CA VAL A 286 -3.60 17.51 18.25
C VAL A 286 -3.08 17.78 16.85
N VAL A 287 -3.77 17.32 15.80
CA VAL A 287 -3.36 17.52 14.42
C VAL A 287 -4.11 18.70 13.83
N PRO A 288 -3.43 19.76 13.35
CA PRO A 288 -4.08 20.89 12.73
C PRO A 288 -4.61 20.53 11.33
N HIS A 289 -5.92 20.39 11.17
CA HIS A 289 -6.54 19.93 9.93
C HIS A 289 -7.77 20.77 9.55
N THR A 290 -8.17 20.74 8.28
CA THR A 290 -9.25 21.60 7.75
C THR A 290 -10.26 20.78 6.95
N HIS A 291 -11.52 20.82 7.35
CA HIS A 291 -12.63 20.27 6.57
C HIS A 291 -13.02 21.26 5.46
N ALA A 292 -12.56 20.98 4.23
CA ALA A 292 -12.55 21.95 3.14
C ALA A 292 -13.93 22.44 2.69
N TYR A 293 -14.99 21.63 2.85
CA TYR A 293 -16.36 21.96 2.43
C TYR A 293 -17.15 22.79 3.44
N VAL A 294 -16.75 22.77 4.70
CA VAL A 294 -17.33 23.61 5.78
C VAL A 294 -16.39 24.76 6.20
N ASP A 295 -15.20 24.83 5.59
CA ASP A 295 -14.10 25.78 5.86
C ASP A 295 -13.80 25.94 7.35
N PHE A 296 -13.91 24.81 8.07
CA PHE A 296 -13.67 24.71 9.51
C PHE A 296 -12.30 24.06 9.76
N THR A 297 -11.51 24.63 10.66
CA THR A 297 -10.17 24.12 11.02
C THR A 297 -10.16 23.70 12.47
N GLU A 298 -9.75 22.46 12.69
CA GLU A 298 -9.63 21.82 13.99
C GLU A 298 -8.16 21.65 14.40
N GLY A 299 -7.95 21.26 15.65
CA GLY A 299 -6.63 21.11 16.25
C GLY A 299 -5.94 22.45 16.59
N PRO A 300 -4.62 22.41 16.88
CA PRO A 300 -3.88 23.57 17.33
C PRO A 300 -3.69 24.62 16.22
N LYS A 301 -3.49 25.88 16.60
CA LYS A 301 -3.07 26.91 15.64
C LYS A 301 -1.72 26.53 15.03
N SER A 302 -1.67 26.44 13.72
CA SER A 302 -0.44 26.10 12.99
C SER A 302 -0.23 26.97 11.76
N GLY A 303 1.04 27.21 11.43
CA GLY A 303 1.48 27.89 10.21
C GLY A 303 1.50 26.99 8.97
N LEU A 304 0.92 25.77 9.04
CA LEU A 304 0.85 24.89 7.87
C LEU A 304 -0.02 25.50 6.77
N ASN A 305 0.35 25.24 5.53
CA ASN A 305 -0.44 25.66 4.37
C ASN A 305 -1.80 24.97 4.37
N HIS A 306 -2.83 25.66 3.84
CA HIS A 306 -4.20 25.14 3.78
C HIS A 306 -4.28 23.77 3.10
N GLU A 307 -3.53 23.56 2.01
CA GLU A 307 -3.49 22.27 1.30
C GLU A 307 -3.08 21.11 2.21
N ILE A 308 -2.08 21.33 3.07
CA ILE A 308 -1.58 20.32 4.01
C ILE A 308 -2.66 20.03 5.06
N LYS A 309 -3.34 21.05 5.57
CA LYS A 309 -4.42 20.87 6.56
C LYS A 309 -5.59 20.08 6.00
N VAL A 310 -5.95 20.30 4.74
CA VAL A 310 -7.01 19.52 4.05
C VAL A 310 -6.59 18.07 3.88
N MET A 311 -5.36 17.81 3.44
CA MET A 311 -4.82 16.44 3.34
C MET A 311 -4.73 15.75 4.71
N LEU A 312 -4.36 16.49 5.75
CA LEU A 312 -4.21 15.94 7.10
C LEU A 312 -5.52 15.45 7.71
N ALA A 313 -6.66 16.04 7.33
CA ALA A 313 -7.98 15.56 7.77
C ALA A 313 -8.16 14.08 7.38
N GLU A 314 -8.01 13.77 6.09
CA GLU A 314 -8.15 12.39 5.61
C GLU A 314 -7.02 11.47 6.09
N VAL A 315 -5.80 11.98 6.30
CA VAL A 315 -4.69 11.17 6.88
C VAL A 315 -5.05 10.65 8.27
N ILE A 316 -5.73 11.47 9.08
CA ILE A 316 -6.17 11.07 10.42
C ILE A 316 -7.28 10.00 10.32
N HIS A 317 -8.18 10.13 9.36
CA HIS A 317 -9.28 9.17 9.12
C HIS A 317 -8.77 7.81 8.62
N HIS A 318 -7.74 7.82 7.78
CA HIS A 318 -7.09 6.62 7.28
C HIS A 318 -6.30 5.83 8.34
N ILE A 319 -6.02 6.42 9.52
CA ILE A 319 -5.28 5.70 10.58
C ILE A 319 -6.09 4.51 11.11
N PRO A 320 -7.33 4.69 11.61
CA PRO A 320 -8.21 3.58 12.00
C PRO A 320 -8.39 2.52 10.91
N GLU A 321 -8.55 2.95 9.64
CA GLU A 321 -8.72 2.03 8.50
C GLU A 321 -7.50 1.16 8.27
N GLY A 322 -6.31 1.77 8.24
CA GLY A 322 -5.05 1.05 8.09
C GLY A 322 -4.86 0.03 9.23
N ILE A 323 -5.13 0.43 10.48
CA ILE A 323 -5.07 -0.48 11.63
C ILE A 323 -6.08 -1.62 11.47
N GLY A 324 -7.33 -1.32 11.17
CA GLY A 324 -8.40 -2.31 11.03
C GLY A 324 -8.14 -3.30 9.90
N LEU A 325 -7.70 -2.82 8.73
CA LEU A 325 -7.31 -3.65 7.60
C LEU A 325 -6.19 -4.61 7.98
N GLY A 326 -5.13 -4.10 8.61
CA GLY A 326 -4.01 -4.92 9.04
C GLY A 326 -4.42 -5.97 10.07
N ALA A 327 -5.32 -5.63 10.99
CA ALA A 327 -5.83 -6.57 11.98
C ALA A 327 -6.63 -7.71 11.33
N VAL A 328 -7.50 -7.40 10.37
CA VAL A 328 -8.33 -8.43 9.71
C VAL A 328 -7.46 -9.37 8.88
N TYR A 329 -6.50 -8.84 8.12
CA TYR A 329 -5.53 -9.67 7.41
C TYR A 329 -4.67 -10.51 8.37
N ALA A 330 -4.25 -9.95 9.50
CA ALA A 330 -3.52 -10.71 10.51
C ALA A 330 -4.36 -11.87 11.10
N GLY A 331 -5.64 -11.65 11.34
CA GLY A 331 -6.54 -12.72 11.79
C GLY A 331 -6.70 -13.84 10.77
N HIS A 332 -6.76 -13.49 9.48
CA HIS A 332 -6.71 -14.49 8.41
C HIS A 332 -5.39 -15.29 8.44
N PHE A 333 -4.24 -14.64 8.58
CA PHE A 333 -2.91 -15.29 8.63
C PHE A 333 -2.68 -16.17 9.86
N LEU A 334 -3.27 -15.76 10.98
CA LEU A 334 -3.24 -16.54 12.22
C LEU A 334 -4.23 -17.70 12.21
N GLU A 335 -5.01 -17.87 11.13
CA GLU A 335 -6.05 -18.90 10.97
C GLU A 335 -6.99 -18.95 12.17
N THR A 336 -7.41 -17.79 12.67
CA THR A 336 -8.11 -17.69 13.97
C THR A 336 -9.49 -18.36 13.99
N GLY A 337 -10.03 -18.77 12.85
CA GLY A 337 -11.33 -19.44 12.72
C GLY A 337 -12.54 -18.49 12.78
N TRP A 338 -12.39 -17.30 13.38
CA TRP A 338 -13.43 -16.26 13.45
C TRP A 338 -13.20 -15.08 12.50
N ILE A 339 -12.12 -15.09 11.72
CA ILE A 339 -11.93 -14.23 10.53
C ILE A 339 -11.71 -15.13 9.31
N SER A 340 -12.56 -14.98 8.30
CA SER A 340 -12.37 -15.65 7.02
C SER A 340 -11.50 -14.83 6.06
N ALA A 341 -10.92 -15.51 5.07
CA ALA A 341 -10.24 -14.84 3.95
C ALA A 341 -11.20 -13.91 3.18
N SER A 342 -12.48 -14.29 3.05
CA SER A 342 -13.50 -13.47 2.40
C SER A 342 -13.74 -12.17 3.16
N THR A 343 -13.81 -12.19 4.49
CA THR A 343 -13.95 -10.98 5.31
C THR A 343 -12.77 -10.03 5.10
N ALA A 344 -11.53 -10.53 5.07
CA ALA A 344 -10.34 -9.71 4.82
C ALA A 344 -10.39 -9.02 3.44
N LEU A 345 -10.73 -9.77 2.39
CA LEU A 345 -10.83 -9.22 1.04
C LEU A 345 -12.00 -8.23 0.90
N VAL A 346 -13.16 -8.56 1.48
CA VAL A 346 -14.35 -7.70 1.48
C VAL A 346 -14.05 -6.38 2.16
N LEU A 347 -13.35 -6.39 3.31
CA LEU A 347 -12.95 -5.16 3.99
C LEU A 347 -11.96 -4.34 3.15
N ALA A 348 -10.98 -4.98 2.50
CA ALA A 348 -10.06 -4.28 1.61
C ALA A 348 -10.80 -3.56 0.47
N ILE A 349 -11.77 -4.23 -0.14
CA ILE A 349 -12.60 -3.68 -1.22
C ILE A 349 -13.52 -2.58 -0.70
N ALA A 350 -14.13 -2.76 0.48
CA ALA A 350 -15.02 -1.78 1.08
C ALA A 350 -14.25 -0.48 1.41
N ILE A 351 -13.05 -0.59 1.99
CA ILE A 351 -12.14 0.55 2.18
C ILE A 351 -11.81 1.16 0.81
N ALA A 352 -11.37 0.38 -0.19
CA ALA A 352 -11.09 0.95 -1.51
C ALA A 352 -12.29 1.72 -2.12
N ALA A 353 -13.52 1.25 -1.90
CA ALA A 353 -14.71 1.92 -2.40
C ALA A 353 -14.98 3.27 -1.70
N GLN A 354 -14.75 3.35 -0.38
CA GLN A 354 -15.02 4.54 0.42
C GLN A 354 -13.89 5.59 0.33
N ASN A 355 -12.64 5.15 0.11
CA ASN A 355 -11.51 6.05 -0.10
C ASN A 355 -11.53 6.76 -1.48
N ILE A 356 -12.42 6.36 -2.41
CA ILE A 356 -12.69 7.13 -3.64
C ILE A 356 -13.29 8.50 -3.27
N PRO A 357 -14.42 8.58 -2.54
CA PRO A 357 -14.92 9.81 -1.91
C PRO A 357 -13.84 10.62 -1.17
N GLU A 358 -13.12 10.03 -0.23
CA GLU A 358 -12.16 10.73 0.66
C GLU A 358 -11.03 11.40 -0.13
N ALA A 359 -10.39 10.66 -1.05
CA ALA A 359 -9.35 11.24 -1.89
C ALA A 359 -9.88 12.35 -2.81
N LEU A 360 -11.16 12.28 -3.20
CA LEU A 360 -11.82 13.36 -3.90
C LEU A 360 -12.07 14.58 -3.01
N PHE A 361 -12.37 14.37 -1.72
CA PHE A 361 -12.55 15.44 -0.73
C PHE A 361 -11.25 16.16 -0.38
N VAL A 362 -10.09 15.53 -0.57
CA VAL A 362 -8.80 16.26 -0.60
C VAL A 362 -8.63 17.00 -1.92
N SER A 363 -8.72 16.28 -3.03
CA SER A 363 -8.19 16.76 -4.30
C SER A 363 -9.07 17.81 -4.97
N MET A 364 -10.40 17.69 -4.91
CA MET A 364 -11.30 18.63 -5.59
C MET A 364 -11.30 20.03 -4.95
N PRO A 365 -11.42 20.21 -3.61
CA PRO A 365 -11.40 21.54 -3.01
C PRO A 365 -10.10 22.30 -3.28
N LEU A 366 -8.97 21.59 -3.29
CA LEU A 366 -7.69 22.19 -3.63
C LEU A 366 -7.67 22.69 -5.07
N ARG A 367 -8.18 21.90 -6.01
CA ARG A 367 -8.32 22.31 -7.41
C ARG A 367 -9.30 23.47 -7.60
N GLU A 368 -10.39 23.51 -6.83
CA GLU A 368 -11.35 24.62 -6.83
C GLU A 368 -10.75 25.93 -6.29
N LYS A 369 -9.90 25.84 -5.25
CA LYS A 369 -9.15 26.98 -4.68
C LYS A 369 -7.92 27.39 -5.51
N GLY A 370 -7.70 26.81 -6.69
CA GLY A 370 -6.67 27.23 -7.66
C GLY A 370 -5.37 26.43 -7.62
N THR A 371 -5.29 25.36 -6.82
CA THR A 371 -4.14 24.45 -6.83
C THR A 371 -4.01 23.76 -8.18
N HIS A 372 -2.79 23.67 -8.71
CA HIS A 372 -2.55 22.96 -9.97
C HIS A 372 -3.01 21.50 -9.89
N THR A 373 -3.69 21.02 -10.93
CA THR A 373 -4.31 19.67 -11.01
C THR A 373 -3.41 18.54 -10.53
N GLY A 374 -2.14 18.58 -10.93
CA GLY A 374 -1.16 17.56 -10.55
C GLY A 374 -0.87 17.50 -9.06
N LYS A 375 -0.78 18.68 -8.43
CA LYS A 375 -0.55 18.79 -7.00
C LYS A 375 -1.82 18.39 -6.23
N ALA A 376 -2.99 18.81 -6.68
CA ALA A 376 -4.27 18.39 -6.10
C ALA A 376 -4.48 16.87 -6.16
N PHE A 377 -4.19 16.25 -7.32
CA PHE A 377 -4.18 14.79 -7.48
C PHE A 377 -3.22 14.13 -6.50
N LEU A 378 -1.96 14.59 -6.47
CA LEU A 378 -0.94 14.03 -5.61
C LEU A 378 -1.32 14.11 -4.12
N MET A 379 -1.89 15.23 -3.67
CA MET A 379 -2.31 15.38 -2.27
C MET A 379 -3.37 14.33 -1.88
N GLY A 380 -4.32 14.03 -2.78
CA GLY A 380 -5.30 12.96 -2.54
C GLY A 380 -4.71 11.54 -2.61
N VAL A 381 -3.61 11.32 -3.34
CA VAL A 381 -2.89 10.03 -3.33
C VAL A 381 -2.05 9.90 -2.06
N ILE A 382 -1.33 10.96 -1.67
CA ILE A 382 -0.47 10.98 -0.48
C ILE A 382 -1.30 10.77 0.78
N SER A 383 -2.52 11.32 0.86
CA SER A 383 -3.38 11.10 2.02
C SER A 383 -3.62 9.62 2.26
N GLY A 384 -3.65 8.77 1.21
CA GLY A 384 -3.84 7.33 1.26
C GLY A 384 -2.62 6.47 1.63
N VAL A 385 -1.42 7.04 1.67
CA VAL A 385 -0.18 6.30 1.99
C VAL A 385 -0.16 5.67 3.40
N PRO A 386 -0.73 6.29 4.45
CA PRO A 386 -0.81 5.69 5.78
C PRO A 386 -1.52 4.33 5.81
N LEU A 387 -2.50 4.05 4.95
CA LEU A 387 -3.27 2.80 4.99
C LEU A 387 -2.38 1.56 4.87
N PRO A 388 -1.62 1.35 3.77
CA PRO A 388 -0.79 0.16 3.62
C PRO A 388 0.33 0.13 4.67
N PHE A 389 0.85 1.29 5.08
CA PHE A 389 1.91 1.39 6.10
C PHE A 389 1.42 0.92 7.48
N LEU A 390 0.26 1.41 7.93
CA LEU A 390 -0.33 1.06 9.21
C LEU A 390 -0.92 -0.36 9.20
N GLY A 391 -1.44 -0.80 8.05
CA GLY A 391 -1.86 -2.18 7.86
C GLY A 391 -0.71 -3.15 8.05
N VAL A 392 0.43 -2.88 7.41
CA VAL A 392 1.68 -3.63 7.60
C VAL A 392 2.11 -3.65 9.07
N ILE A 393 2.18 -2.49 9.73
CA ILE A 393 2.60 -2.40 11.14
C ILE A 393 1.67 -3.23 12.02
N THR A 394 0.36 -3.13 11.77
CA THR A 394 -0.64 -3.84 12.57
C THR A 394 -0.54 -5.34 12.36
N VAL A 395 -0.29 -5.82 11.14
CA VAL A 395 -0.01 -7.23 10.87
C VAL A 395 1.19 -7.70 11.69
N ILE A 396 2.31 -6.96 11.67
CA ILE A 396 3.50 -7.32 12.45
C ILE A 396 3.17 -7.41 13.94
N VAL A 397 2.49 -6.39 14.49
CA VAL A 397 2.11 -6.35 15.91
C VAL A 397 1.20 -7.53 16.27
N ALA A 398 0.19 -7.83 15.45
CA ALA A 398 -0.74 -8.93 15.68
C ALA A 398 -0.06 -10.30 15.55
N LEU A 399 0.90 -10.49 14.64
CA LEU A 399 1.67 -11.73 14.53
C LEU A 399 2.63 -11.92 15.72
N LEU A 400 3.23 -10.84 16.22
CA LEU A 400 4.08 -10.88 17.41
C LEU A 400 3.26 -11.10 18.70
N PHE A 401 2.04 -10.57 18.74
CA PHE A 401 1.14 -10.65 19.88
C PHE A 401 -0.27 -11.08 19.47
N PRO A 402 -0.51 -12.35 19.10
CA PRO A 402 -1.81 -12.82 18.61
C PRO A 402 -2.98 -12.56 19.57
N SER A 403 -2.71 -12.58 20.88
CA SER A 403 -3.73 -12.29 21.89
C SER A 403 -4.18 -10.82 21.90
N ALA A 404 -3.42 -9.90 21.32
CA ALA A 404 -3.78 -8.49 21.21
C ALA A 404 -4.78 -8.22 20.08
N LEU A 405 -4.92 -9.15 19.12
CA LEU A 405 -5.65 -8.92 17.88
C LEU A 405 -7.12 -8.46 18.08
N PRO A 406 -7.95 -9.12 18.92
CA PRO A 406 -9.33 -8.67 19.11
C PRO A 406 -9.43 -7.27 19.71
N TYR A 407 -8.47 -6.89 20.56
CA TYR A 407 -8.42 -5.55 21.18
C TYR A 407 -8.04 -4.48 20.16
N ILE A 408 -7.10 -4.78 19.26
CA ILE A 408 -6.71 -3.89 18.17
C ILE A 408 -7.89 -3.64 17.23
N MET A 409 -8.62 -4.69 16.85
CA MET A 409 -9.83 -4.57 16.02
C MET A 409 -10.90 -3.73 16.69
N SER A 410 -11.14 -3.97 17.98
CA SER A 410 -12.11 -3.20 18.76
C SER A 410 -11.74 -1.71 18.86
N LEU A 411 -10.45 -1.40 19.05
CA LEU A 411 -9.92 -0.04 19.06
C LEU A 411 -10.13 0.63 17.69
N ALA A 412 -9.75 -0.04 16.60
CA ALA A 412 -9.94 0.46 15.24
C ALA A 412 -11.43 0.71 14.93
N GLY A 413 -12.32 -0.22 15.32
CA GLY A 413 -13.77 -0.06 15.16
C GLY A 413 -14.32 1.13 15.95
N GLY A 414 -13.84 1.37 17.16
CA GLY A 414 -14.22 2.55 17.95
C GLY A 414 -13.79 3.87 17.32
N ALA A 415 -12.54 3.94 16.88
CA ALA A 415 -12.01 5.12 16.20
C ALA A 415 -12.74 5.39 14.87
N LEU A 416 -13.04 4.34 14.09
CA LEU A 416 -13.76 4.45 12.83
C LEU A 416 -15.21 4.94 13.03
N ILE A 417 -15.91 4.45 14.05
CA ILE A 417 -17.26 4.96 14.40
C ILE A 417 -17.22 6.44 14.76
N TYR A 418 -16.26 6.88 15.58
CA TYR A 418 -16.13 8.28 15.96
C TYR A 418 -15.91 9.17 14.73
N THR A 419 -14.91 8.83 13.91
CA THR A 419 -14.58 9.53 12.67
C THR A 419 -15.81 9.66 11.77
N THR A 420 -16.53 8.56 11.56
CA THR A 420 -17.71 8.55 10.68
C THR A 420 -18.82 9.47 11.20
N ILE A 421 -19.02 9.52 12.53
CA ILE A 421 -20.03 10.38 13.14
C ILE A 421 -19.68 11.85 12.96
N GLU A 422 -18.40 12.23 12.99
CA GLU A 422 -17.97 13.62 12.73
C GLU A 422 -18.13 14.04 11.26
N GLU A 423 -18.11 13.08 10.33
CA GLU A 423 -18.36 13.37 8.91
C GLU A 423 -19.84 13.51 8.56
N ILE A 424 -20.73 12.78 9.24
CA ILE A 424 -22.18 12.80 8.98
C ILE A 424 -22.80 14.21 8.98
N PRO A 425 -22.42 15.16 9.86
CA PRO A 425 -22.88 16.55 9.78
C PRO A 425 -22.71 17.22 8.41
N GLN A 426 -21.77 16.78 7.57
CA GLN A 426 -21.65 17.26 6.18
C GLN A 426 -22.91 16.95 5.35
N LEU A 427 -23.66 15.89 5.70
CA LEU A 427 -24.98 15.56 5.13
C LEU A 427 -26.08 16.52 5.59
N GLY A 428 -25.94 17.18 6.74
CA GLY A 428 -26.98 18.01 7.36
C GLY A 428 -27.02 19.47 6.88
N SER A 429 -26.11 19.88 5.99
CA SER A 429 -25.89 21.31 5.73
C SER A 429 -26.96 21.98 4.84
N LYS A 430 -27.89 21.23 4.22
CA LYS A 430 -28.98 21.77 3.37
C LYS A 430 -30.36 21.17 3.63
N LYS A 431 -31.42 21.95 3.39
CA LYS A 431 -32.83 21.53 3.51
C LYS A 431 -33.13 20.40 2.52
N GLU A 432 -33.49 19.24 3.07
CA GLU A 432 -33.77 17.96 2.38
C GLU A 432 -32.52 17.26 1.80
N ASN A 433 -32.04 16.22 2.49
CA ASN A 433 -30.92 15.38 2.03
C ASN A 433 -31.30 13.89 1.96
N ASP A 434 -32.43 13.59 1.33
CA ASP A 434 -32.87 12.20 1.11
C ASP A 434 -31.86 11.43 0.24
N LYS A 435 -31.16 12.11 -0.68
CA LYS A 435 -30.14 11.49 -1.54
C LYS A 435 -28.96 10.97 -0.73
N GLY A 436 -28.42 11.78 0.20
CA GLY A 436 -27.32 11.38 1.07
C GLY A 436 -27.72 10.28 2.05
N ALA A 437 -28.93 10.35 2.61
CA ALA A 437 -29.45 9.29 3.47
C ALA A 437 -29.64 7.96 2.72
N MET A 438 -30.21 7.98 1.51
CA MET A 438 -30.35 6.78 0.67
C MET A 438 -28.98 6.22 0.24
N ALA A 439 -28.03 7.10 -0.07
CA ALA A 439 -26.64 6.74 -0.36
C ALA A 439 -25.96 6.06 0.83
N PHE A 440 -26.19 6.53 2.06
CA PHE A 440 -25.75 5.88 3.29
C PHE A 440 -26.34 4.48 3.45
N VAL A 441 -27.66 4.35 3.32
CA VAL A 441 -28.32 3.04 3.43
C VAL A 441 -27.78 2.06 2.38
N LEU A 442 -27.53 2.54 1.16
CA LEU A 442 -26.96 1.73 0.09
C LEU A 442 -25.53 1.25 0.43
N GLY A 443 -24.64 2.16 0.83
CA GLY A 443 -23.26 1.83 1.21
C GLY A 443 -23.21 0.82 2.37
N PHE A 444 -24.04 1.06 3.38
CA PHE A 444 -24.17 0.18 4.54
C PHE A 444 -24.66 -1.23 4.15
N ALA A 445 -25.71 -1.31 3.33
CA ALA A 445 -26.30 -2.57 2.89
C ALA A 445 -25.39 -3.37 1.97
N ILE A 446 -24.60 -2.72 1.11
CA ILE A 446 -23.65 -3.40 0.22
C ILE A 446 -22.58 -4.13 1.04
N VAL A 447 -21.96 -3.46 2.02
CA VAL A 447 -20.93 -4.08 2.85
C VAL A 447 -21.52 -5.19 3.72
N MET A 448 -22.71 -4.97 4.29
CA MET A 448 -23.43 -6.00 5.05
C MET A 448 -23.67 -7.24 4.18
N LEU A 449 -24.15 -7.06 2.95
CA LEU A 449 -24.34 -8.16 2.01
C LEU A 449 -23.01 -8.86 1.67
N MET A 450 -21.94 -8.10 1.41
CA MET A 450 -20.64 -8.66 1.05
C MET A 450 -20.01 -9.48 2.18
N ILE A 451 -20.20 -9.10 3.44
CA ILE A 451 -19.63 -9.82 4.59
C ILE A 451 -20.31 -11.18 4.81
N TYR A 452 -21.61 -11.29 4.51
CA TYR A 452 -22.40 -12.49 4.78
C TYR A 452 -22.71 -13.35 3.53
N LEU A 453 -22.15 -13.00 2.37
CA LEU A 453 -22.08 -13.84 1.17
C LEU A 453 -20.80 -14.67 1.17
#